data_AF-A0A1Q8Q4N1-F1
#
_entry.id   AF-A0A1Q8Q4N1-F1
#
_cell.length_a   1.000
_cell.length_b   1.000
_cell.length_c   1.000
_cell.angle_alpha   90.00
_cell.angle_beta   90.00
_cell.angle_gamma   90.00
#
_symmetry.space_group_name_H-M   'P 1'
#
loop_
_entity.id
_entity.type
_entity.pdbx_description
1 polymer ?
#
loop_
_entity_poly.entity_id
_entity_poly.type
_entity_poly.pdbx_seq_one_letter_code
_entity_poly.pdbx_strand_id
1 'polypeptide(L)'
;MILELEKLSRLCEEKINESQQLERQRFYEGMAVAYTTIALKLKGGFDYIEPAVIDELYSSMEKVRPEQPQMDTCSFCRQPKKEMNELVAGPGVSICGDCLSFGKEVLESQRS
;
A
#
# COMPACT_ATOMS: atom_id res chain seq x y z
N MET A 1 -22.18 -8.37 -24.60
CA MET A 1 -21.98 -7.49 -23.41
C MET A 1 -20.78 -7.93 -22.58
N ILE A 2 -20.77 -9.12 -21.97
CA ILE A 2 -19.61 -9.61 -21.18
C ILE A 2 -18.30 -9.61 -22.00
N LEU A 3 -18.33 -10.16 -23.22
CA LEU A 3 -17.17 -10.17 -24.13
C LEU A 3 -16.63 -8.76 -24.45
N GLU A 4 -17.48 -7.74 -24.48
CA GLU A 4 -17.05 -6.36 -24.73
C GLU A 4 -16.36 -5.76 -23.50
N LEU A 5 -16.86 -6.07 -22.29
CA LEU A 5 -16.21 -5.67 -21.04
C LEU A 5 -14.83 -6.33 -20.87
N GLU A 6 -14.70 -7.61 -21.26
CA GLU A 6 -13.41 -8.30 -21.22
C GLU A 6 -12.40 -7.71 -22.21
N LYS A 7 -12.85 -7.34 -23.42
CA LYS A 7 -12.01 -6.60 -24.38
C LYS A 7 -11.58 -5.24 -23.83
N LEU A 8 -12.50 -4.50 -23.22
CA LEU A 8 -12.22 -3.21 -22.60
C LEU A 8 -11.22 -3.34 -21.44
N SER A 9 -11.33 -4.39 -20.62
CA SER A 9 -10.35 -4.68 -19.56
C SER A 9 -8.95 -4.90 -20.12
N ARG A 10 -8.82 -5.76 -21.16
CA ARG A 10 -7.52 -6.01 -21.82
C ARG A 10 -6.94 -4.75 -22.46
N LEU A 11 -7.78 -3.94 -23.11
CA LEU A 11 -7.35 -2.65 -23.67
C LEU A 11 -6.79 -1.73 -22.57
N CYS A 12 -7.41 -1.73 -21.38
CA CYS A 12 -6.90 -0.96 -20.25
C CYS A 12 -5.52 -1.47 -19.81
N GLU A 13 -5.30 -2.79 -19.73
CA GLU A 13 -4.00 -3.38 -19.41
C GLU A 13 -2.90 -3.00 -20.43
N GLU A 14 -3.21 -2.99 -21.73
CA GLU A 14 -2.31 -2.49 -22.76
C GLU A 14 -1.96 -1.02 -22.55
N LYS A 15 -2.97 -0.19 -22.24
CA LYS A 15 -2.78 1.26 -22.01
C LYS A 15 -2.01 1.58 -20.73
N ILE A 16 -2.07 0.73 -19.71
CA ILE A 16 -1.23 0.83 -18.51
C ILE A 16 0.24 0.74 -18.92
N ASN A 17 0.60 -0.27 -19.72
CA ASN A 17 1.98 -0.52 -20.15
C ASN A 17 2.52 0.53 -21.14
N GLU A 18 1.65 1.13 -21.96
CA GLU A 18 2.03 2.18 -22.91
C GLU A 18 2.13 3.59 -22.28
N SER A 19 1.59 3.78 -21.08
CA SER A 19 1.48 5.11 -20.46
C SER A 19 2.77 5.54 -19.77
N GLN A 20 3.32 6.68 -20.18
CA GLN A 20 4.46 7.31 -19.50
C GLN A 20 4.05 8.23 -18.33
N GLN A 21 2.76 8.57 -18.25
CA GLN A 21 2.21 9.45 -17.21
C GLN A 21 1.52 8.62 -16.12
N LEU A 22 1.93 8.81 -14.87
CA LEU A 22 1.40 8.08 -13.72
C LEU A 22 -0.12 8.22 -13.54
N GLU A 23 -0.67 9.42 -13.76
CA GLU A 23 -2.10 9.69 -13.64
C GLU A 23 -2.91 8.88 -14.66
N ARG A 24 -2.40 8.80 -15.88
CA ARG A 24 -3.00 8.04 -16.97
C ARG A 24 -2.93 6.54 -16.70
N GLN A 25 -1.80 6.07 -16.20
CA GLN A 25 -1.62 4.68 -15.78
C GLN A 25 -2.67 4.29 -14.72
N ARG A 26 -2.78 5.09 -13.65
CA ARG A 26 -3.75 4.88 -12.56
C ARG A 26 -5.20 4.93 -13.03
N PHE A 27 -5.52 5.79 -14.00
CA PHE A 27 -6.85 5.84 -14.60
C PHE A 27 -7.21 4.50 -15.25
N TYR A 28 -6.31 3.95 -16.08
CA TYR A 28 -6.56 2.68 -16.76
C TYR A 28 -6.55 1.48 -15.79
N GLU A 29 -5.73 1.52 -14.73
CA GLU A 29 -5.81 0.55 -13.61
C GLU A 29 -7.23 0.51 -13.01
N GLY A 30 -7.79 1.68 -12.67
CA GLY A 30 -9.14 1.77 -12.12
C GLY A 30 -10.23 1.27 -13.08
N MET A 31 -10.08 1.57 -14.38
CA MET A 31 -11.02 1.09 -15.41
C MET A 31 -10.96 -0.42 -15.62
N ALA A 32 -9.77 -1.03 -15.63
CA ALA A 32 -9.62 -2.48 -15.74
C ALA A 32 -10.32 -3.22 -14.59
N VAL A 33 -10.16 -2.71 -13.36
CA VAL A 33 -10.85 -3.23 -12.17
C VAL A 33 -12.38 -3.12 -12.32
N ALA A 34 -12.88 -1.96 -12.76
CA ALA A 34 -14.31 -1.74 -12.96
C ALA A 34 -14.91 -2.69 -14.01
N TYR A 35 -14.28 -2.81 -15.19
CA TYR A 35 -14.77 -3.70 -16.25
C TYR A 35 -14.74 -5.17 -15.83
N THR A 36 -13.67 -5.60 -15.18
CA THR A 36 -13.55 -6.96 -14.65
C THR A 36 -14.66 -7.25 -13.62
N THR A 37 -14.89 -6.32 -12.70
CA THR A 37 -15.93 -6.45 -11.65
C THR A 37 -17.32 -6.60 -12.27
N ILE A 38 -17.65 -5.77 -13.26
CA ILE A 38 -18.95 -5.84 -13.96
C ILE A 38 -19.06 -7.16 -14.75
N ALA A 39 -18.00 -7.58 -15.43
CA ALA A 39 -17.98 -8.83 -16.18
C ALA A 39 -18.22 -10.05 -15.27
N LEU A 40 -17.56 -10.09 -14.10
CA LEU A 40 -17.76 -11.16 -13.10
C LEU A 40 -19.18 -11.18 -12.55
N LYS A 41 -19.75 -10.01 -12.23
CA LYS A 41 -21.15 -9.90 -11.80
C LYS A 41 -22.12 -10.42 -12.86
N LEU A 42 -21.92 -10.03 -14.11
CA LEU A 42 -22.77 -10.47 -15.23
C LEU A 42 -22.64 -11.96 -15.54
N LYS A 43 -21.51 -12.59 -15.22
CA LYS A 43 -21.34 -14.05 -15.30
C LYS A 43 -22.02 -14.80 -14.15
N GLY A 44 -22.63 -14.10 -13.20
CA GLY A 44 -23.18 -14.70 -11.98
C GLY A 44 -22.09 -15.18 -11.00
N GLY A 45 -20.88 -14.63 -11.11
CA GLY A 45 -19.78 -14.98 -10.20
C GLY A 45 -19.99 -14.44 -8.78
N PHE A 46 -20.75 -13.36 -8.63
CA PHE A 46 -21.23 -12.81 -7.37
C PHE A 46 -22.34 -11.77 -7.59
N ASP A 47 -23.28 -11.67 -6.66
CA ASP A 47 -24.31 -10.60 -6.67
C ASP A 47 -23.88 -9.38 -5.83
N TYR A 48 -23.11 -9.64 -4.77
CA TYR A 48 -22.51 -8.69 -3.85
C TYR A 48 -21.08 -9.13 -3.51
N ILE A 49 -20.18 -8.18 -3.26
CA ILE A 49 -18.82 -8.50 -2.81
C ILE A 49 -18.88 -8.70 -1.30
N GLU A 50 -18.76 -9.95 -0.84
CA GLU A 50 -18.81 -10.26 0.59
C GLU A 50 -17.75 -9.48 1.38
N PRO A 51 -18.05 -9.00 2.60
CA PRO A 51 -17.09 -8.26 3.42
C PRO A 51 -15.79 -9.02 3.66
N ALA A 52 -15.86 -10.34 3.82
CA ALA A 52 -14.68 -11.20 3.99
C ALA A 52 -13.72 -11.14 2.79
N VAL A 53 -14.23 -10.98 1.56
CA VAL A 53 -13.40 -10.81 0.35
C VAL A 53 -12.69 -9.46 0.37
N ILE A 54 -13.36 -8.42 0.88
CA ILE A 54 -12.77 -7.09 1.05
C ILE A 54 -11.64 -7.14 2.08
N ASP A 55 -11.85 -7.82 3.21
CA ASP A 55 -10.85 -7.98 4.26
C ASP A 55 -9.61 -8.75 3.77
N GLU A 56 -9.82 -9.82 2.99
CA GLU A 56 -8.73 -10.58 2.37
C GLU A 56 -7.97 -9.75 1.33
N LEU A 57 -8.67 -8.93 0.55
CA LEU A 57 -8.07 -8.00 -0.40
C LEU A 57 -7.16 -7.00 0.33
N TYR A 58 -7.65 -6.35 1.39
CA TYR A 58 -6.86 -5.42 2.20
C TYR A 58 -5.62 -6.10 2.81
N SER A 59 -5.81 -7.28 3.40
CA SER A 59 -4.72 -8.07 4.00
C SER A 59 -3.65 -8.45 2.99
N SER A 60 -4.06 -8.73 1.75
CA SER A 60 -3.14 -9.01 0.64
C SER A 60 -2.42 -7.74 0.16
N MET A 61 -3.12 -6.61 0.07
CA MET A 61 -2.53 -5.32 -0.35
C MET A 61 -1.48 -4.80 0.65
N GLU A 62 -1.64 -5.07 1.95
CA GLU A 62 -0.60 -4.75 2.95
C GLU A 62 0.74 -5.43 2.64
N LYS A 63 0.71 -6.65 2.09
CA LYS A 63 1.90 -7.41 1.72
C LYS A 63 2.53 -6.96 0.40
N VAL A 64 1.75 -6.29 -0.46
CA VAL A 64 2.19 -5.76 -1.76
C VAL A 64 2.73 -4.33 -1.63
N ARG A 65 2.63 -3.72 -0.44
CA ARG A 65 3.28 -2.42 -0.21
C ARG A 65 4.76 -2.54 -0.56
N PRO A 66 5.29 -1.66 -1.45
CA PRO A 66 6.71 -1.67 -1.74
C PRO A 66 7.46 -1.53 -0.42
N GLU A 67 8.46 -2.39 -0.20
CA GLU A 67 9.38 -2.28 0.93
C GLU A 67 9.89 -0.84 0.94
N GLN A 68 9.48 -0.07 1.95
CA GLN A 68 9.96 1.29 2.07
C GLN A 68 11.47 1.24 2.28
N PRO A 69 12.23 2.20 1.71
CA PRO A 69 13.68 2.23 1.86
C PRO A 69 14.02 2.03 3.33
N GLN A 70 14.82 1.00 3.64
CA GLN A 70 15.30 0.79 5.00
C GLN A 70 16.08 2.05 5.39
N MET A 71 15.52 2.84 6.31
CA MET A 71 16.17 4.06 6.76
C MET A 71 17.36 3.67 7.64
N ASP A 72 18.55 4.03 7.20
CA ASP A 72 19.80 3.77 7.92
C ASP A 72 20.12 4.82 8.99
N THR A 73 19.24 5.79 9.21
CA THR A 73 19.42 6.85 10.22
C THR A 73 18.20 6.93 11.11
N CYS A 74 18.36 7.33 12.37
CA CYS A 74 17.24 7.65 13.24
C CYS A 74 16.56 8.95 12.77
N SER A 75 15.24 8.96 12.62
CA SER A 75 14.49 10.14 12.18
C SER A 75 14.49 11.29 13.19
N PHE A 76 14.82 11.01 14.45
CA PHE A 76 14.79 11.97 15.55
C PHE A 76 16.16 12.62 15.79
N CYS A 77 17.19 11.81 16.05
CA CYS A 77 18.55 12.32 16.32
C CYS A 77 19.47 12.33 15.09
N ARG A 78 19.02 11.78 13.94
CA ARG A 78 19.72 11.73 12.65
C ARG A 78 21.03 10.95 12.62
N GLN A 79 21.37 10.26 13.70
CA GLN A 79 22.56 9.42 13.75
C GLN A 79 22.37 8.15 12.91
N PRO A 80 23.45 7.63 12.27
CA PRO A 80 23.39 6.44 11.45
C PRO A 80 23.36 5.16 12.30
N LYS A 81 22.74 4.10 11.74
CA LYS A 81 22.64 2.76 12.35
C LYS A 81 23.99 2.17 12.75
N LYS A 82 25.06 2.51 12.03
CA LYS A 82 26.43 2.04 12.31
C LYS A 82 26.96 2.48 13.68
N GLU A 83 26.40 3.56 14.24
CA GLU A 83 26.82 4.14 15.51
C GLU A 83 25.88 3.74 16.66
N MET A 84 24.97 2.79 16.42
CA MET A 84 23.86 2.46 17.34
C MET A 84 23.67 0.96 17.53
N ASN A 85 23.27 0.58 18.75
CA ASN A 85 22.96 -0.82 19.07
C ASN A 85 21.64 -1.29 18.44
N GLU A 86 20.64 -0.40 18.35
CA GLU A 86 19.31 -0.73 17.84
C GLU A 86 18.68 0.42 17.05
N LEU A 87 18.10 0.08 15.89
CA LEU A 87 17.30 0.97 15.06
C LEU A 87 16.03 0.23 14.61
N VAL A 88 14.88 0.68 15.08
CA VAL A 88 13.58 0.12 14.72
C VAL A 88 13.02 0.93 13.55
N ALA A 89 12.67 0.24 12.45
CA ALA A 89 12.06 0.85 11.28
C ALA A 89 10.54 0.66 11.32
N GLY A 90 9.80 1.73 11.04
CA GLY A 90 8.38 1.74 10.76
C GLY A 90 8.09 2.33 9.38
N PRO A 91 6.82 2.51 9.01
CA PRO A 91 6.50 2.99 7.68
C PRO A 91 7.01 4.42 7.41
N GLY A 92 8.10 4.56 6.65
CA GLY A 92 8.71 5.84 6.28
C GLY A 92 9.41 6.58 7.43
N VAL A 93 9.67 5.90 8.55
CA VAL A 93 10.29 6.48 9.74
C VAL A 93 11.10 5.43 10.48
N SER A 94 12.04 5.87 11.29
CA SER A 94 12.94 5.02 12.07
C SER A 94 13.29 5.68 13.40
N ILE A 95 13.39 4.90 14.47
CA ILE A 95 13.72 5.39 15.81
C ILE A 95 14.77 4.49 16.47
N CYS A 96 15.79 5.09 17.08
CA CYS A 96 16.80 4.37 17.85
C CYS A 96 16.34 4.12 19.29
N GLY A 97 17.00 3.18 19.98
CA GLY A 97 16.70 2.85 21.39
C GLY A 97 16.77 4.05 22.34
N ASP A 98 17.73 4.95 22.13
CA ASP A 98 17.90 6.14 22.98
C ASP A 98 16.73 7.12 22.82
N CYS A 99 16.36 7.44 21.57
CA CYS A 99 15.21 8.31 21.30
C CYS A 99 13.90 7.69 21.75
N LEU A 100 13.75 6.36 21.68
CA LEU A 100 12.58 5.65 22.20
C LEU A 100 12.49 5.77 23.72
N SER A 101 13.60 5.62 24.43
CA SER A 101 13.66 5.73 25.89
C SER A 101 13.33 7.15 26.34
N PHE A 102 13.95 8.16 25.72
CA PHE A 102 13.63 9.57 25.95
C PHE A 102 12.15 9.88 25.67
N GLY A 103 11.60 9.36 24.57
CA GLY A 103 10.19 9.55 24.24
C GLY A 103 9.24 9.02 25.32
N LYS A 104 9.57 7.88 25.95
CA LYS A 104 8.78 7.34 27.06
C LYS A 104 8.81 8.27 28.28
N GLU A 105 9.99 8.75 28.65
CA GLU A 105 10.15 9.70 29.78
C GLU A 105 9.33 10.97 29.58
N VAL A 106 9.35 11.54 28.36
CA VAL A 106 8.55 12.72 28.03
C VAL A 106 7.05 12.43 28.16
N LEU A 107 6.57 11.31 27.62
CA LEU A 107 5.15 10.94 27.69
C LEU A 107 4.68 10.68 29.13
N GLU A 108 5.54 10.09 29.97
CA GLU A 108 5.25 9.87 31.38
C GLU A 108 5.22 11.19 32.16
N SER A 109 6.13 12.13 31.85
CA SER A 109 6.17 13.45 32.49
C SER A 109 4.93 14.31 32.20
N GLN A 110 4.28 14.12 31.04
CA GLN A 110 3.08 14.88 30.66
C GLN A 110 1.77 14.27 31.18
N ARG A 111 1.83 13.12 31.86
CA ARG A 111 0.66 12.48 32.49
C ARG A 111 0.41 12.97 33.94
N SER A 112 1.13 13.99 34.42
CA SER A 112 0.93 14.58 35.76
C SER A 112 -0.12 15.68 35.77
#